data_AF-A0A9X3TVK4-F1
#
_entry.id   AF-A0A9X3TVK4-F1
#
_cell.length_a   1.000
_cell.length_b   1.000
_cell.length_c   1.000
_cell.angle_alpha   90.00
_cell.angle_beta   90.00
_cell.angle_gamma   90.00
#
_symmetry.space_group_name_H-M   'P 1'
#
loop_
_entity.id
_entity.type
_entity.pdbx_description
1 polymer ?
#
loop_
_entity_poly.entity_id
_entity_poly.type
_entity_poly.pdbx_seq_one_letter_code
_entity_poly.pdbx_strand_id
1 'polypeptide(L)'
;MSNGPKEITPKAIRINVLAAKSTGKEITPTQGVLPLGIEKAGDFGEIGMGVLSDGTPYLSQRGLAVLCGVENAHIGTISSQWNEGEPKPRIQKVKAILESAGLSASFAHVEIIHGGNKHYCYPAEVCLAILEYYAFDAGNNVQQQARQNFRLLAGSKLRDMIYQQVGYDPSGADRFKKWHDRIALNHQSAPKGYFHVFNEAHTIIYELIIAGAEIGAKTVVDISIGQHWGRYWEDNNLESEFGPRKKYPHRYPDDHPQAKSNPQESWCYPINALGPYRQWIQDEYIEGGKFKGYLDGKVKKGELPPSVAQLAIATLTNEALPAPQ
;
A
#
# COMPACT_ATOMS: atom_id res chain seq x y z
N MET A 1 37.71 37.14 -7.65
CA MET A 1 37.48 36.47 -8.96
C MET A 1 36.19 35.67 -8.83
N SER A 2 35.25 35.92 -9.74
CA SER A 2 33.89 35.37 -9.75
C SER A 2 33.90 33.90 -10.14
N ASN A 3 33.30 33.02 -9.33
CA ASN A 3 33.00 31.64 -9.75
C ASN A 3 31.72 31.68 -10.58
N GLY A 4 31.87 31.72 -11.90
CA GLY A 4 30.78 31.57 -12.84
C GLY A 4 30.14 30.17 -12.78
N PRO A 5 28.91 30.02 -13.28
CA PRO A 5 28.19 28.76 -13.26
C PRO A 5 28.93 27.68 -14.07
N LYS A 6 28.98 26.46 -13.51
CA LYS A 6 29.60 25.28 -14.14
C LYS A 6 28.73 24.79 -15.31
N GLU A 7 29.36 24.66 -16.47
CA GLU A 7 28.77 24.09 -17.68
C GLU A 7 28.61 22.56 -17.52
N ILE A 8 27.43 22.01 -17.86
CA ILE A 8 27.15 20.58 -17.78
C ILE A 8 27.22 19.99 -19.19
N THR A 9 28.29 19.28 -19.49
CA THR A 9 28.40 18.48 -20.72
C THR A 9 27.61 17.17 -20.54
N PRO A 10 26.75 16.78 -21.49
CA PRO A 10 25.92 15.58 -21.33
C PRO A 10 26.76 14.31 -21.51
N LYS A 11 26.98 13.55 -20.44
CA LYS A 11 27.28 12.11 -20.57
C LYS A 11 25.97 11.38 -20.80
N ALA A 12 25.83 10.75 -21.96
CA ALA A 12 24.67 9.95 -22.32
C ALA A 12 24.54 8.75 -21.36
N ILE A 13 23.65 8.87 -20.36
CA ILE A 13 23.17 7.74 -19.58
C ILE A 13 22.08 7.08 -20.43
N ARG A 14 22.38 5.90 -20.97
CA ARG A 14 21.35 5.05 -21.60
C ARG A 14 20.46 4.49 -20.49
N ILE A 15 19.27 5.04 -20.36
CA ILE A 15 18.20 4.51 -19.49
C ILE A 15 17.50 3.40 -20.30
N ASN A 16 17.69 2.14 -19.88
CA ASN A 16 17.16 0.94 -20.57
C ASN A 16 15.75 0.52 -20.13
N VAL A 17 15.03 1.37 -19.39
CA VAL A 17 13.63 1.08 -19.02
C VAL A 17 12.82 2.35 -19.23
N LEU A 18 12.07 2.38 -20.33
CA LEU A 18 11.04 3.39 -20.55
C LEU A 18 9.85 3.06 -19.65
N ALA A 19 9.40 4.02 -18.85
CA ALA A 19 8.12 3.94 -18.17
C ALA A 19 7.01 3.70 -19.22
N ALA A 20 6.10 2.78 -18.94
CA ALA A 20 4.95 2.53 -19.80
C ALA A 20 4.17 3.83 -20.02
N LYS A 21 3.87 4.15 -21.29
CA LYS A 21 2.99 5.26 -21.67
C LYS A 21 1.67 5.12 -20.93
N SER A 22 1.35 6.06 -20.04
CA SER A 22 0.04 6.11 -19.38
C SER A 22 -1.01 6.53 -20.41
N THR A 23 -1.85 5.60 -20.83
CA THR A 23 -3.12 5.92 -21.50
C THR A 23 -4.05 6.58 -20.49
N GLY A 24 -4.75 7.63 -20.91
CA GLY A 24 -5.51 8.55 -20.07
C GLY A 24 -6.32 7.87 -18.98
N LYS A 25 -6.01 8.20 -17.71
CA LYS A 25 -6.86 7.87 -16.57
C LYS A 25 -7.76 9.07 -16.31
N GLU A 26 -9.05 8.91 -16.55
CA GLU A 26 -10.04 9.73 -15.87
C GLU A 26 -9.95 9.45 -14.37
N ILE A 27 -10.03 10.51 -13.55
CA ILE A 27 -10.31 10.39 -12.13
C ILE A 27 -11.85 10.32 -11.99
N THR A 28 -12.44 9.18 -12.36
CA THR A 28 -13.89 8.94 -12.27
C THR A 28 -14.23 8.06 -11.05
N PRO A 29 -15.26 8.43 -10.26
CA PRO A 29 -15.68 7.67 -9.08
C PRO A 29 -16.70 6.55 -9.37
N THR A 30 -16.79 6.04 -10.60
CA THR A 30 -17.83 5.08 -11.01
C THR A 30 -17.23 3.74 -11.42
N GLN A 31 -16.63 3.06 -10.45
CA GLN A 31 -16.54 1.59 -10.38
C GLN A 31 -16.35 1.24 -8.90
N GLY A 32 -17.24 0.41 -8.33
CA GLY A 32 -17.35 0.01 -6.91
C GLY A 32 -16.36 0.67 -5.94
N VAL A 33 -16.79 1.77 -5.31
CA VAL A 33 -15.92 2.62 -4.47
C VAL A 33 -15.33 1.82 -3.31
N LEU A 34 -14.06 1.47 -3.45
CA LEU A 34 -13.20 1.10 -2.33
C LEU A 34 -13.16 2.28 -1.35
N PRO A 35 -13.36 2.10 -0.05
CA PRO A 35 -13.14 3.17 0.90
C PRO A 35 -11.65 3.51 0.89
N LEU A 36 -11.29 4.60 0.22
CA LEU A 36 -9.95 5.15 0.25
C LEU A 36 -9.60 5.51 1.71
N GLY A 37 -8.38 5.17 2.12
CA GLY A 37 -7.82 5.53 3.42
C GLY A 37 -6.50 6.29 3.27
N ILE A 38 -5.98 6.81 4.37
CA ILE A 38 -4.61 7.34 4.43
C ILE A 38 -3.67 6.19 4.80
N GLU A 39 -2.73 5.85 3.92
CA GLU A 39 -1.74 4.80 4.15
C GLU A 39 -0.50 5.36 4.86
N LYS A 40 -0.02 6.51 4.39
CA LYS A 40 1.10 7.25 4.99
C LYS A 40 0.73 8.72 5.09
N ALA A 41 1.11 9.36 6.18
CA ALA A 41 1.00 10.81 6.33
C ALA A 41 2.13 11.33 7.20
N GLY A 42 2.49 12.59 6.98
CA GLY A 42 3.49 13.29 7.77
C GLY A 42 3.53 14.77 7.42
N ASP A 43 4.22 15.54 8.25
CA ASP A 43 4.49 16.95 8.01
C ASP A 43 5.99 17.11 7.69
N PHE A 44 6.29 17.78 6.58
CA PHE A 44 7.64 18.23 6.27
C PHE A 44 7.73 19.74 6.52
N GLY A 45 8.24 20.11 7.69
CA GLY A 45 8.12 21.47 8.21
C GLY A 45 6.64 21.81 8.39
N GLU A 46 6.14 22.81 7.66
CA GLU A 46 4.74 23.21 7.69
C GLU A 46 3.90 22.53 6.59
N ILE A 47 4.49 21.70 5.73
CA ILE A 47 3.79 21.09 4.60
C ILE A 47 3.26 19.72 5.00
N GLY A 48 1.96 19.65 5.31
CA GLY A 48 1.28 18.38 5.56
C GLY A 48 1.00 17.63 4.25
N MET A 49 1.45 16.38 4.16
CA MET A 49 1.39 15.52 2.98
C MET A 49 1.12 14.05 3.33
N GLY A 50 0.81 13.24 2.32
CA GLY A 50 0.59 11.82 2.52
C GLY A 50 0.36 11.04 1.23
N VAL A 51 0.05 9.76 1.40
CA VAL A 51 -0.30 8.81 0.35
C VAL A 51 -1.57 8.09 0.74
N LEU A 52 -2.54 8.07 -0.16
CA LEU A 52 -3.79 7.32 0.00
C LEU A 52 -3.53 5.81 -0.21
N SER A 53 -4.46 4.97 0.24
CA SER A 53 -4.36 3.50 0.16
C SER A 53 -4.30 2.93 -1.26
N ASP A 54 -4.54 3.74 -2.29
CA ASP A 54 -4.37 3.38 -3.70
C ASP A 54 -3.02 3.85 -4.30
N GLY A 55 -2.15 4.43 -3.46
CA GLY A 55 -0.86 4.99 -3.84
C GLY A 55 -0.91 6.45 -4.31
N THR A 56 -2.09 7.10 -4.29
CA THR A 56 -2.23 8.50 -4.71
C THR A 56 -1.50 9.44 -3.72
N PRO A 57 -0.46 10.16 -4.16
CA PRO A 57 0.22 11.16 -3.34
C PRO A 57 -0.66 12.40 -3.20
N TYR A 58 -0.68 13.02 -2.02
CA TYR A 58 -1.49 14.21 -1.77
C TYR A 58 -0.81 15.23 -0.85
N LEU A 59 -1.24 16.48 -0.96
CA LEU A 59 -1.02 17.50 0.07
C LEU A 59 -2.33 17.79 0.81
N SER A 60 -2.21 18.13 2.09
CA SER A 60 -3.31 18.75 2.83
C SER A 60 -3.60 20.15 2.31
N GLN A 61 -4.80 20.68 2.57
CA GLN A 61 -5.13 22.08 2.24
C GLN A 61 -4.10 23.07 2.79
N ARG A 62 -3.64 22.83 4.03
CA ARG A 62 -2.63 23.67 4.71
C ARG A 62 -1.27 23.54 4.03
N GLY A 63 -0.84 22.32 3.72
CA GLY A 63 0.41 22.08 3.02
C GLY A 63 0.45 22.72 1.64
N LEU A 64 -0.64 22.62 0.87
CA LEU A 64 -0.74 23.26 -0.45
C LEU A 64 -0.74 24.80 -0.34
N ALA A 65 -1.40 25.36 0.66
CA ALA A 65 -1.41 26.81 0.90
C ALA A 65 0.00 27.33 1.21
N VAL A 66 0.74 26.64 2.09
CA VAL A 66 2.16 26.92 2.39
C VAL A 66 2.99 26.80 1.12
N LEU A 67 2.81 25.75 0.33
CA LEU A 67 3.55 25.55 -0.92
C LEU A 67 3.35 26.72 -1.91
N CYS A 68 2.12 27.24 -1.99
CA CYS A 68 1.77 28.36 -2.88
C CYS A 68 2.14 29.73 -2.28
N GLY A 69 2.39 29.83 -0.97
CA GLY A 69 2.57 31.13 -0.30
C GLY A 69 1.27 31.95 -0.23
N VAL A 70 0.13 31.28 0.01
CA VAL A 70 -1.19 31.91 0.12
C VAL A 70 -1.90 31.47 1.40
N GLU A 71 -2.96 32.19 1.78
CA GLU A 71 -3.80 31.81 2.90
C GLU A 71 -4.55 30.50 2.64
N ASN A 72 -4.77 29.71 3.69
CA ASN A 72 -5.48 28.43 3.61
C ASN A 72 -6.89 28.56 3.01
N ALA A 73 -7.57 29.68 3.28
CA ALA A 73 -8.89 29.99 2.75
C ALA A 73 -8.92 30.06 1.22
N HIS A 74 -7.83 30.50 0.57
CA HIS A 74 -7.76 30.56 -0.89
C HIS A 74 -7.81 29.18 -1.54
N ILE A 75 -7.13 28.20 -0.93
CA ILE A 75 -7.17 26.80 -1.39
C ILE A 75 -8.56 26.21 -1.13
N GLY A 76 -9.14 26.45 0.06
CA GLY A 76 -10.50 26.03 0.36
C GLY A 76 -11.54 26.61 -0.61
N THR A 77 -11.36 27.86 -1.04
CA THR A 77 -12.24 28.49 -2.03
C THR A 77 -12.10 27.85 -3.42
N ILE A 78 -10.90 27.44 -3.84
CA ILE A 78 -10.71 26.71 -5.10
C ILE A 78 -11.53 25.41 -5.08
N SER A 79 -11.45 24.69 -3.95
CA SER A 79 -12.18 23.44 -3.75
C SER A 79 -13.70 23.65 -3.76
N SER A 80 -14.22 24.61 -2.99
CA SER A 80 -15.67 24.87 -2.93
C SER A 80 -16.26 25.31 -4.27
N GLN A 81 -15.47 25.99 -5.10
CA GLN A 81 -15.88 26.51 -6.40
C GLN A 81 -15.63 25.54 -7.56
N TRP A 82 -15.07 24.35 -7.31
CA TRP A 82 -14.57 23.45 -8.37
C TRP A 82 -15.65 23.01 -9.36
N ASN A 83 -16.88 22.82 -8.86
CA ASN A 83 -18.02 22.31 -9.61
C ASN A 83 -19.23 23.28 -9.59
N GLU A 84 -18.99 24.57 -9.36
CA GLU A 84 -20.05 25.58 -9.52
C GLU A 84 -20.54 25.63 -10.98
N GLY A 85 -21.84 25.84 -11.18
CA GLY A 85 -22.47 25.83 -12.51
C GLY A 85 -21.92 26.89 -13.47
N GLU A 86 -21.46 28.03 -12.94
CA GLU A 86 -20.68 29.01 -13.69
C GLU A 86 -19.21 28.99 -13.19
N PRO A 87 -18.28 28.38 -13.95
CA PRO A 87 -16.92 28.18 -13.48
C PRO A 87 -16.17 29.51 -13.40
N LYS A 88 -15.65 29.84 -12.21
CA LYS A 88 -14.89 31.07 -11.99
C LYS A 88 -13.60 31.08 -12.83
N PRO A 89 -13.11 32.24 -13.30
CA PRO A 89 -11.92 32.33 -14.15
C PRO A 89 -10.68 31.61 -13.58
N ARG A 90 -10.48 31.68 -12.26
CA ARG A 90 -9.45 30.91 -11.54
C ARG A 90 -9.57 29.40 -11.74
N ILE A 91 -10.78 28.86 -11.59
CA ILE A 91 -11.04 27.41 -11.71
C ILE A 91 -10.83 26.97 -13.16
N GLN A 92 -11.29 27.79 -14.12
CA GLN A 92 -11.05 27.53 -15.54
C GLN A 92 -9.55 27.47 -15.85
N LYS A 93 -8.75 28.39 -15.30
CA LYS A 93 -7.29 28.39 -15.46
C LYS A 93 -6.63 27.15 -14.87
N VAL A 94 -6.98 26.77 -13.64
CA VAL A 94 -6.43 25.56 -13.00
C VAL A 94 -6.81 24.29 -13.79
N LYS A 95 -8.07 24.17 -14.25
CA LYS A 95 -8.50 23.04 -15.08
C LYS A 95 -7.79 23.03 -16.44
N ALA A 96 -7.61 24.18 -17.08
CA ALA A 96 -6.84 24.28 -18.32
C ALA A 96 -5.37 23.85 -18.16
N ILE A 97 -4.75 24.17 -17.01
CA ILE A 97 -3.38 23.69 -16.69
C ILE A 97 -3.36 22.16 -16.60
N LEU A 98 -4.32 21.55 -15.88
CA LEU A 98 -4.46 20.09 -15.82
C LEU A 98 -4.65 19.47 -17.21
N GLU A 99 -5.56 20.05 -18.00
CA GLU A 99 -5.86 19.59 -19.36
C GLU A 99 -4.64 19.68 -20.28
N SER A 100 -3.81 20.72 -20.14
CA SER A 100 -2.56 20.86 -20.89
C SER A 100 -1.54 19.75 -20.58
N ALA A 101 -1.62 19.18 -19.37
CA ALA A 101 -0.85 18.00 -18.96
C ALA A 101 -1.54 16.67 -19.34
N GLY A 102 -2.67 16.71 -20.05
CA GLY A 102 -3.45 15.53 -20.42
C GLY A 102 -4.24 14.91 -19.27
N LEU A 103 -4.55 15.70 -18.23
CA LEU A 103 -5.21 15.26 -17.01
C LEU A 103 -6.55 15.99 -16.81
N SER A 104 -7.47 15.35 -16.10
CA SER A 104 -8.72 15.97 -15.64
C SER A 104 -9.04 15.51 -14.22
N ALA A 105 -9.73 16.35 -13.47
CA ALA A 105 -10.12 16.04 -12.10
C ALA A 105 -11.56 16.48 -11.81
N SER A 106 -12.39 15.51 -11.42
CA SER A 106 -13.80 15.74 -11.06
C SER A 106 -13.95 16.59 -9.78
N PHE A 107 -12.96 16.53 -8.89
CA PHE A 107 -12.90 17.29 -7.64
C PHE A 107 -11.48 17.78 -7.38
N ALA A 108 -11.33 18.88 -6.64
CA ALA A 108 -10.01 19.40 -6.26
C ALA A 108 -9.30 18.52 -5.22
N HIS A 109 -10.07 17.77 -4.42
CA HIS A 109 -9.57 16.94 -3.33
C HIS A 109 -10.44 15.69 -3.14
N VAL A 110 -9.89 14.72 -2.42
CA VAL A 110 -10.60 13.56 -1.88
C VAL A 110 -10.82 13.78 -0.38
N GLU A 111 -12.03 13.52 0.13
CA GLU A 111 -12.34 13.63 1.55
C GLU A 111 -12.20 12.29 2.25
N ILE A 112 -11.30 12.21 3.23
CA ILE A 112 -11.05 10.97 4.01
C ILE A 112 -11.30 11.24 5.49
N ILE A 113 -12.04 10.35 6.17
CA ILE A 113 -12.12 10.35 7.63
C ILE A 113 -10.99 9.49 8.18
N HIS A 114 -10.08 10.09 8.95
CA HIS A 114 -8.95 9.39 9.56
C HIS A 114 -8.77 9.88 11.00
N GLY A 115 -8.70 8.95 11.96
CA GLY A 115 -8.62 9.30 13.39
C GLY A 115 -9.80 10.14 13.89
N GLY A 116 -11.00 9.98 13.30
CA GLY A 116 -12.20 10.77 13.63
C GLY A 116 -12.25 12.18 13.04
N ASN A 117 -11.19 12.62 12.37
CA ASN A 117 -11.11 13.93 11.73
C ASN A 117 -11.30 13.82 10.21
N LYS A 118 -11.92 14.84 9.60
CA LYS A 118 -12.02 14.95 8.14
C LYS A 118 -10.73 15.54 7.57
N HIS A 119 -10.14 14.84 6.61
CA HIS A 119 -8.96 15.26 5.86
C HIS A 119 -9.33 15.59 4.42
N TYR A 120 -8.84 16.72 3.94
CA TYR A 120 -8.94 17.15 2.55
C TYR A 120 -7.61 16.85 1.83
N CYS A 121 -7.61 15.77 1.05
CA CYS A 121 -6.43 15.24 0.38
C CYS A 121 -6.41 15.73 -1.08
N TYR A 122 -5.59 16.73 -1.39
CA TYR A 122 -5.43 17.27 -2.75
C TYR A 122 -4.39 16.43 -3.50
N PRO A 123 -4.76 15.70 -4.58
CA PRO A 123 -3.80 14.90 -5.34
C PRO A 123 -2.65 15.74 -5.89
N ALA A 124 -1.45 15.16 -5.99
CA ALA A 124 -0.24 15.88 -6.39
C ALA A 124 -0.39 16.61 -7.73
N GLU A 125 -1.10 16.03 -8.70
CA GLU A 125 -1.37 16.63 -10.00
C GLU A 125 -2.22 17.91 -9.86
N VAL A 126 -3.27 17.87 -9.02
CA VAL A 126 -4.09 19.04 -8.70
C VAL A 126 -3.27 20.08 -7.94
N CYS A 127 -2.41 19.66 -7.00
CA CYS A 127 -1.51 20.56 -6.29
C CYS A 127 -0.57 21.28 -7.26
N LEU A 128 0.01 20.59 -8.24
CA LEU A 128 0.89 21.19 -9.24
C LEU A 128 0.17 22.22 -10.09
N ALA A 129 -1.06 21.94 -10.54
CA ALA A 129 -1.84 22.88 -11.33
C ALA A 129 -2.22 24.15 -10.53
N ILE A 130 -2.58 24.00 -9.25
CA ILE A 130 -2.85 25.14 -8.37
C ILE A 130 -1.57 25.94 -8.09
N LEU A 131 -0.44 25.26 -7.87
CA LEU A 131 0.85 25.89 -7.67
C LEU A 131 1.30 26.68 -8.90
N GLU A 132 1.13 26.12 -10.09
CA GLU A 132 1.43 26.78 -11.36
C GLU A 132 0.57 28.02 -11.57
N TYR A 133 -0.74 27.93 -11.29
CA TYR A 133 -1.64 29.07 -11.34
C TYR A 133 -1.14 30.23 -10.44
N TYR A 134 -0.77 29.96 -9.19
CA TYR A 134 -0.22 30.98 -8.30
C TYR A 134 1.20 31.42 -8.70
N ALA A 135 1.94 30.65 -9.49
CA ALA A 135 3.25 31.04 -10.00
C ALA A 135 3.16 32.02 -11.19
N PHE A 136 2.13 31.92 -12.03
CA PHE A 136 2.08 32.60 -13.33
C PHE A 136 0.75 33.27 -13.70
N ASP A 137 -0.41 32.68 -13.36
CA ASP A 137 -1.73 33.09 -13.89
C ASP A 137 -2.64 33.80 -12.88
N ALA A 138 -2.23 33.91 -11.60
CA ALA A 138 -3.06 34.48 -10.54
C ALA A 138 -3.19 36.03 -10.55
N GLY A 139 -2.76 36.71 -11.62
CA GLY A 139 -2.80 38.16 -11.74
C GLY A 139 -2.04 38.85 -10.59
N ASN A 140 -2.69 39.77 -9.89
CA ASN A 140 -2.12 40.47 -8.72
C ASN A 140 -1.79 39.52 -7.55
N ASN A 141 -2.31 38.29 -7.55
CA ASN A 141 -2.06 37.29 -6.51
C ASN A 141 -0.96 36.30 -6.89
N VAL A 142 -0.17 36.58 -7.94
CA VAL A 142 1.00 35.77 -8.27
C VAL A 142 2.00 35.82 -7.12
N GLN A 143 2.44 34.65 -6.67
CA GLN A 143 3.35 34.48 -5.53
C GLN A 143 4.75 34.11 -5.99
N GLN A 144 5.75 34.82 -5.49
CA GLN A 144 7.16 34.50 -5.74
C GLN A 144 7.51 33.10 -5.18
N GLN A 145 6.95 32.75 -4.03
CA GLN A 145 7.11 31.45 -3.40
C GLN A 145 6.54 30.32 -4.28
N ALA A 146 5.32 30.48 -4.80
CA ALA A 146 4.73 29.52 -5.74
C ALA A 146 5.64 29.30 -6.96
N ARG A 147 6.19 30.39 -7.52
CA ARG A 147 7.08 30.31 -8.68
C ARG A 147 8.39 29.59 -8.39
N GLN A 148 9.00 29.81 -7.22
CA GLN A 148 10.21 29.12 -6.81
C GLN A 148 9.94 27.62 -6.60
N ASN A 149 8.86 27.29 -5.88
CA ASN A 149 8.48 25.91 -5.60
C ASN A 149 8.08 25.17 -6.88
N PHE A 150 7.36 25.82 -7.81
CA PHE A 150 7.00 25.23 -9.09
C PHE A 150 8.24 24.79 -9.89
N ARG A 151 9.27 25.65 -9.96
CA ARG A 151 10.54 25.30 -10.65
C ARG A 151 11.24 24.09 -10.03
N LEU A 152 11.09 23.90 -8.72
CA LEU A 152 11.69 22.79 -7.99
C LEU A 152 10.87 21.50 -8.13
N LEU A 153 9.54 21.61 -8.20
CA LEU A 153 8.61 20.49 -8.00
C LEU A 153 7.83 20.07 -9.25
N ALA A 154 7.92 20.80 -10.35
CA ALA A 154 7.26 20.47 -11.61
C ALA A 154 7.65 19.07 -12.14
N GLY A 155 6.77 18.49 -12.96
CA GLY A 155 6.88 17.11 -13.43
C GLY A 155 6.58 16.11 -12.33
N SER A 156 7.35 15.01 -12.23
CA SER A 156 7.14 13.99 -11.20
C SER A 156 7.68 14.38 -9.83
N LYS A 157 8.42 15.49 -9.71
CA LYS A 157 9.19 15.81 -8.51
C LYS A 157 8.35 16.04 -7.26
N LEU A 158 7.16 16.63 -7.36
CA LEU A 158 6.27 16.76 -6.20
C LEU A 158 5.87 15.38 -5.66
N ARG A 159 5.45 14.47 -6.54
CA ARG A 159 5.10 13.10 -6.17
C ARG A 159 6.30 12.38 -5.55
N ASP A 160 7.44 12.43 -6.21
CA ASP A 160 8.65 11.72 -5.77
C ASP A 160 9.11 12.26 -4.41
N MET A 161 8.99 13.58 -4.19
CA MET A 161 9.23 14.21 -2.89
C MET A 161 8.23 13.70 -1.83
N ILE A 162 6.92 13.66 -2.11
CA ILE A 162 5.93 13.15 -1.14
C ILE A 162 6.26 11.72 -0.74
N TYR A 163 6.48 10.84 -1.72
CA TYR A 163 6.84 9.44 -1.47
C TYR A 163 8.10 9.31 -0.61
N GLN A 164 9.15 10.05 -0.95
CA GLN A 164 10.39 10.04 -0.19
C GLN A 164 10.20 10.53 1.25
N GLN A 165 9.48 11.63 1.46
CA GLN A 165 9.30 12.24 2.79
C GLN A 165 8.44 11.38 3.71
N VAL A 166 7.45 10.67 3.18
CA VAL A 166 6.59 9.78 3.99
C VAL A 166 7.07 8.33 4.02
N GLY A 167 8.19 8.03 3.34
CA GLY A 167 8.77 6.70 3.26
C GLY A 167 7.86 5.68 2.54
N TYR A 168 7.15 6.13 1.51
CA TYR A 168 6.32 5.27 0.66
C TYR A 168 7.14 4.75 -0.53
N ASP A 169 7.09 3.44 -0.76
CA ASP A 169 7.70 2.80 -1.93
C ASP A 169 6.62 2.53 -2.99
N PRO A 170 6.54 3.35 -4.06
CA PRO A 170 5.53 3.17 -5.11
C PRO A 170 5.78 1.94 -6.00
N SER A 171 6.98 1.36 -5.95
CA SER A 171 7.26 0.09 -6.66
C SER A 171 6.73 -1.12 -5.88
N GLY A 172 6.59 -0.97 -4.56
CA GLY A 172 6.36 -2.06 -3.62
C GLY A 172 7.42 -3.16 -3.75
N ALA A 173 8.66 -2.81 -4.09
CA ALA A 173 9.78 -3.75 -4.15
C ALA A 173 10.00 -4.44 -2.80
N ASP A 174 9.77 -3.72 -1.70
CA ASP A 174 9.97 -4.23 -0.34
C ASP A 174 8.73 -4.93 0.25
N ARG A 175 7.63 -5.11 -0.50
CA ARG A 175 6.39 -5.70 0.03
C ARG A 175 6.56 -7.12 0.60
N PHE A 176 7.56 -7.87 0.10
CA PHE A 176 7.89 -9.22 0.57
C PHE A 176 8.94 -9.24 1.69
N LYS A 177 9.59 -8.10 1.99
CA LYS A 177 10.76 -8.05 2.87
C LYS A 177 10.50 -8.69 4.23
N LYS A 178 9.41 -8.31 4.91
CA LYS A 178 9.06 -8.83 6.24
C LYS A 178 8.85 -10.35 6.25
N TRP A 179 8.28 -10.90 5.17
CA TRP A 179 8.09 -12.33 5.02
C TRP A 179 9.41 -13.05 4.69
N HIS A 180 10.22 -12.49 3.78
CA HIS A 180 11.54 -13.02 3.44
C HIS A 180 12.49 -13.03 4.65
N ASP A 181 12.47 -11.99 5.48
CA ASP A 181 13.26 -11.93 6.71
C ASP A 181 12.86 -13.08 7.67
N ARG A 182 11.56 -13.40 7.77
CA ARG A 182 11.09 -14.59 8.53
C ARG A 182 11.52 -15.91 7.88
N ILE A 183 11.51 -16.03 6.55
CA ILE A 183 12.00 -17.23 5.86
C ILE A 183 13.49 -17.44 6.15
N ALA A 184 14.30 -16.41 6.00
CA ALA A 184 15.75 -16.47 6.23
C ALA A 184 16.07 -17.05 7.63
N LEU A 185 15.30 -16.65 8.65
CA LEU A 185 15.46 -17.12 10.03
C LEU A 185 14.96 -18.55 10.29
N ASN A 186 14.05 -19.08 9.47
CA ASN A 186 13.29 -20.29 9.83
C ASN A 186 13.32 -21.44 8.80
N HIS A 187 13.78 -21.20 7.58
CA HIS A 187 13.64 -22.15 6.46
C HIS A 187 14.24 -23.55 6.72
N GLN A 188 15.21 -23.66 7.64
CA GLN A 188 15.88 -24.91 8.04
C GLN A 188 15.69 -25.27 9.52
N SER A 189 14.74 -24.65 10.23
CA SER A 189 14.63 -24.81 11.68
C SER A 189 13.96 -26.12 12.10
N ALA A 190 13.18 -26.77 11.23
CA ALA A 190 12.62 -28.08 11.53
C ALA A 190 13.68 -29.20 11.39
N PRO A 191 13.66 -30.22 12.28
CA PRO A 191 14.52 -31.39 12.15
C PRO A 191 14.31 -32.12 10.82
N LYS A 192 15.34 -32.83 10.35
CA LYS A 192 15.23 -33.73 9.19
C LYS A 192 14.05 -34.69 9.36
N GLY A 193 13.25 -34.84 8.30
CA GLY A 193 12.06 -35.70 8.29
C GLY A 193 10.81 -35.05 8.86
N TYR A 194 10.83 -33.75 9.13
CA TYR A 194 9.68 -32.97 9.59
C TYR A 194 9.46 -31.74 8.70
N PHE A 195 8.21 -31.31 8.55
CA PHE A 195 7.83 -30.01 7.99
C PHE A 195 7.20 -29.13 9.08
N HIS A 196 7.08 -27.83 8.84
CA HIS A 196 6.37 -26.91 9.73
C HIS A 196 5.46 -25.97 8.96
N VAL A 197 4.37 -25.56 9.62
CA VAL A 197 3.29 -24.78 9.00
C VAL A 197 3.77 -23.46 8.39
N PHE A 198 4.72 -22.77 9.03
CA PHE A 198 5.23 -21.50 8.47
C PHE A 198 5.83 -21.65 7.06
N ASN A 199 6.62 -22.71 6.80
CA ASN A 199 7.17 -22.95 5.46
C ASN A 199 6.08 -23.36 4.47
N GLU A 200 5.10 -24.16 4.90
CA GLU A 200 4.05 -24.64 4.00
C GLU A 200 2.93 -23.61 3.74
N ALA A 201 2.80 -22.58 4.58
CA ALA A 201 1.86 -21.48 4.37
C ALA A 201 2.29 -20.48 3.28
N HIS A 202 3.42 -20.72 2.58
CA HIS A 202 4.02 -19.76 1.64
C HIS A 202 3.05 -19.27 0.57
N THR A 203 2.23 -20.14 -0.01
CA THR A 203 1.27 -19.75 -1.07
C THR A 203 0.21 -18.80 -0.52
N ILE A 204 -0.38 -19.10 0.64
CA ILE A 204 -1.38 -18.23 1.27
C ILE A 204 -0.76 -16.88 1.64
N ILE A 205 0.45 -16.87 2.18
CA ILE A 205 1.15 -15.63 2.55
C ILE A 205 1.47 -14.81 1.29
N TYR A 206 1.93 -15.44 0.21
CA TYR A 206 2.21 -14.78 -1.06
C TYR A 206 0.95 -14.11 -1.63
N GLU A 207 -0.17 -14.84 -1.71
CA GLU A 207 -1.42 -14.29 -2.24
C GLU A 207 -1.97 -13.15 -1.39
N LEU A 208 -1.81 -13.21 -0.06
CA LEU A 208 -2.14 -12.09 0.81
C LEU A 208 -1.29 -10.84 0.48
N ILE A 209 0.02 -11.00 0.27
CA ILE A 209 0.90 -9.87 -0.07
C ILE A 209 0.54 -9.30 -1.45
N ILE A 210 0.26 -10.15 -2.44
CA ILE A 210 -0.17 -9.74 -3.77
C ILE A 210 -1.51 -9.00 -3.72
N ALA A 211 -2.44 -9.46 -2.88
CA ALA A 211 -3.72 -8.80 -2.66
C ALA A 211 -3.59 -7.44 -1.94
N GLY A 212 -2.40 -7.08 -1.42
CA GLY A 212 -2.14 -5.81 -0.75
C GLY A 212 -2.14 -5.89 0.79
N ALA A 213 -2.09 -7.09 1.37
CA ALA A 213 -1.98 -7.24 2.81
C ALA A 213 -0.55 -6.93 3.28
N GLU A 214 -0.43 -6.08 4.30
CA GLU A 214 0.86 -5.90 4.99
C GLU A 214 1.10 -7.07 5.95
N ILE A 215 1.99 -7.99 5.54
CA ILE A 215 2.43 -9.09 6.39
C ILE A 215 3.47 -8.59 7.40
N GLY A 216 3.24 -8.88 8.68
CA GLY A 216 4.09 -8.44 9.78
C GLY A 216 3.48 -8.76 11.13
N ALA A 217 3.84 -8.02 12.18
CA ALA A 217 3.42 -8.30 13.57
C ALA A 217 1.90 -8.50 13.78
N LYS A 218 1.07 -7.80 12.99
CA LYS A 218 -0.40 -7.85 13.09
C LYS A 218 -1.03 -8.88 12.15
N THR A 219 -0.34 -9.35 11.12
CA THR A 219 -0.91 -10.25 10.10
C THR A 219 -0.02 -11.48 9.96
N VAL A 220 -0.30 -12.49 10.80
CA VAL A 220 0.49 -13.72 10.94
C VAL A 220 -0.43 -14.93 10.74
N VAL A 221 -0.78 -15.20 9.48
CA VAL A 221 -1.77 -16.25 9.12
C VAL A 221 -1.29 -17.65 9.49
N ASP A 222 0.03 -17.89 9.50
CA ASP A 222 0.62 -19.17 9.88
C ASP A 222 0.30 -19.61 11.32
N ILE A 223 0.06 -18.66 12.23
CA ILE A 223 -0.43 -18.98 13.58
C ILE A 223 -1.86 -19.54 13.53
N SER A 224 -2.75 -18.92 12.73
CA SER A 224 -4.12 -19.42 12.58
C SER A 224 -4.14 -20.81 11.97
N ILE A 225 -3.39 -21.01 10.87
CA ILE A 225 -3.25 -22.33 10.23
C ILE A 225 -2.71 -23.35 11.24
N GLY A 226 -1.65 -23.00 11.97
CA GLY A 226 -1.02 -23.90 12.95
C GLY A 226 -1.93 -24.29 14.12
N GLN A 227 -2.75 -23.35 14.61
CA GLN A 227 -3.74 -23.63 15.65
C GLN A 227 -4.85 -24.58 15.17
N HIS A 228 -5.35 -24.39 13.95
CA HIS A 228 -6.39 -25.27 13.41
C HIS A 228 -5.84 -26.64 13.02
N TRP A 229 -4.64 -26.71 12.44
CA TRP A 229 -3.99 -27.97 12.10
C TRP A 229 -3.61 -28.77 13.35
N GLY A 230 -3.10 -28.10 14.38
CA GLY A 230 -2.75 -28.75 15.64
C GLY A 230 -3.94 -29.40 16.35
N ARG A 231 -5.13 -28.78 16.27
CA ARG A 231 -6.38 -29.37 16.77
C ARG A 231 -6.83 -30.54 15.90
N TYR A 232 -6.85 -30.37 14.57
CA TYR A 232 -7.22 -31.44 13.64
C TYR A 232 -6.32 -32.67 13.81
N TRP A 233 -5.04 -32.47 14.06
CA TRP A 233 -4.07 -33.52 14.36
C TRP A 233 -4.45 -34.35 15.59
N GLU A 234 -4.86 -33.68 16.67
CA GLU A 234 -5.27 -34.32 17.93
C GLU A 234 -6.64 -35.01 17.78
N ASP A 235 -7.63 -34.31 17.23
CA ASP A 235 -9.01 -34.77 17.09
C ASP A 235 -9.11 -36.03 16.20
N ASN A 236 -8.21 -36.18 15.23
CA ASN A 236 -8.17 -37.33 14.32
C ASN A 236 -7.09 -38.36 14.68
N ASN A 237 -6.39 -38.18 15.81
CA ASN A 237 -5.32 -39.08 16.27
C ASN A 237 -4.26 -39.37 15.18
N LEU A 238 -3.89 -38.34 14.41
CA LEU A 238 -2.97 -38.47 13.28
C LEU A 238 -1.56 -38.90 13.71
N GLU A 239 -1.23 -38.70 14.98
CA GLU A 239 0.01 -39.18 15.60
C GLU A 239 0.16 -40.70 15.50
N SER A 240 -0.96 -41.45 15.58
CA SER A 240 -0.94 -42.91 15.47
C SER A 240 -0.58 -43.41 14.07
N GLU A 241 -0.87 -42.61 13.04
CA GLU A 241 -0.64 -42.95 11.63
C GLU A 241 0.73 -42.44 11.15
N PHE A 242 1.04 -41.17 11.43
CA PHE A 242 2.23 -40.51 10.87
C PHE A 242 3.41 -40.45 11.84
N GLY A 243 3.18 -40.74 13.12
CA GLY A 243 4.17 -40.62 14.20
C GLY A 243 4.10 -39.28 14.94
N PRO A 244 4.88 -39.10 16.02
CA PRO A 244 4.75 -37.94 16.90
C PRO A 244 5.23 -36.64 16.27
N ARG A 245 4.44 -35.57 16.47
CA ARG A 245 4.85 -34.19 16.18
C ARG A 245 5.92 -33.74 17.19
N LYS A 246 6.78 -32.82 16.77
CA LYS A 246 7.89 -32.29 17.59
C LYS A 246 7.84 -30.78 17.69
N LYS A 247 8.57 -30.24 18.66
CA LYS A 247 8.81 -28.80 18.75
C LYS A 247 10.11 -28.42 18.03
N TYR A 248 10.13 -27.21 17.48
CA TYR A 248 11.31 -26.60 16.87
C TYR A 248 11.39 -25.10 17.21
N PRO A 249 12.61 -24.53 17.26
CA PRO A 249 12.80 -23.12 17.54
C PRO A 249 12.38 -22.26 16.33
N HIS A 250 11.37 -21.43 16.51
CA HIS A 250 10.90 -20.44 15.54
C HIS A 250 11.33 -19.04 15.94
N ARG A 251 11.91 -18.28 15.02
CA ARG A 251 12.46 -16.94 15.28
C ARG A 251 11.70 -15.86 14.52
N TYR A 252 11.54 -14.71 15.14
CA TYR A 252 11.01 -13.50 14.51
C TYR A 252 12.12 -12.45 14.31
N PRO A 253 12.08 -11.63 13.24
CA PRO A 253 13.01 -10.50 13.09
C PRO A 253 12.85 -9.48 14.23
N ASP A 254 13.90 -8.72 14.55
CA ASP A 254 13.95 -7.82 15.72
C ASP A 254 12.86 -6.74 15.75
N ASP A 255 12.30 -6.38 14.60
CA ASP A 255 11.19 -5.42 14.46
C ASP A 255 9.81 -6.01 14.81
N HIS A 256 9.72 -7.30 15.13
CA HIS A 256 8.50 -7.96 15.57
C HIS A 256 8.41 -8.01 17.10
N PRO A 257 7.24 -7.73 17.71
CA PRO A 257 7.03 -7.85 19.15
C PRO A 257 7.41 -9.23 19.73
N GLN A 258 7.21 -10.28 18.94
CA GLN A 258 7.52 -11.67 19.30
C GLN A 258 9.03 -11.94 19.43
N ALA A 259 9.89 -11.09 18.85
CA ALA A 259 11.34 -11.28 18.89
C ALA A 259 11.93 -11.15 20.30
N LYS A 260 11.23 -10.44 21.20
CA LYS A 260 11.62 -10.27 22.61
C LYS A 260 11.74 -11.60 23.37
N SER A 261 11.08 -12.65 22.89
CA SER A 261 11.15 -14.00 23.46
C SER A 261 11.57 -15.04 22.41
N ASN A 262 12.44 -14.66 21.48
CA ASN A 262 13.08 -15.60 20.57
C ASN A 262 14.02 -16.57 21.34
N PRO A 263 14.08 -17.87 20.94
CA PRO A 263 13.17 -18.52 20.00
C PRO A 263 11.81 -18.84 20.65
N GLN A 264 10.76 -18.84 19.83
CA GLN A 264 9.42 -19.35 20.16
C GLN A 264 9.34 -20.85 19.84
N GLU A 265 8.62 -21.62 20.66
CA GLU A 265 8.47 -23.07 20.45
C GLU A 265 7.26 -23.40 19.57
N SER A 266 7.50 -23.77 18.31
CA SER A 266 6.45 -24.10 17.33
C SER A 266 6.41 -25.59 17.00
N TRP A 267 5.26 -26.10 16.54
CA TRP A 267 5.10 -27.51 16.16
C TRP A 267 5.62 -27.76 14.73
N CYS A 268 6.36 -28.85 14.58
CA CYS A 268 6.69 -29.48 13.30
C CYS A 268 6.12 -30.90 13.28
N TYR A 269 5.79 -31.38 12.08
CA TYR A 269 5.05 -32.60 11.84
C TYR A 269 5.85 -33.55 10.93
N PRO A 270 5.74 -34.87 11.10
CA PRO A 270 6.39 -35.85 10.24
C PRO A 270 6.16 -35.57 8.75
N ILE A 271 7.20 -35.70 7.92
CA ILE A 271 7.17 -35.32 6.50
C ILE A 271 6.15 -36.12 5.66
N ASN A 272 5.85 -37.36 6.08
CA ASN A 272 4.82 -38.20 5.46
C ASN A 272 3.39 -37.64 5.65
N ALA A 273 3.15 -36.77 6.65
CA ALA A 273 1.88 -36.09 6.83
C ALA A 273 1.73 -34.83 5.93
N LEU A 274 2.72 -34.49 5.10
CA LEU A 274 2.69 -33.27 4.29
C LEU A 274 1.58 -33.28 3.22
N GLY A 275 1.34 -34.43 2.57
CA GLY A 275 0.24 -34.59 1.61
C GLY A 275 -1.12 -34.36 2.27
N PRO A 276 -1.45 -35.11 3.35
CA PRO A 276 -2.67 -34.89 4.14
C PRO A 276 -2.83 -33.45 4.64
N TYR A 277 -1.74 -32.80 5.08
CA TYR A 277 -1.77 -31.39 5.48
C TYR A 277 -2.17 -30.46 4.34
N ARG A 278 -1.62 -30.68 3.12
CA ARG A 278 -1.97 -29.87 1.93
C ARG A 278 -3.40 -30.11 1.46
N GLN A 279 -3.92 -31.33 1.60
CA GLN A 279 -5.34 -31.58 1.33
C GLN A 279 -6.21 -30.84 2.36
N TRP A 280 -5.87 -30.98 3.64
CA TRP A 280 -6.58 -30.30 4.73
C TRP A 280 -6.54 -28.77 4.60
N ILE A 281 -5.42 -28.17 4.20
CA ILE A 281 -5.34 -26.71 4.08
C ILE A 281 -6.32 -26.19 3.02
N GLN A 282 -6.51 -26.95 1.93
CA GLN A 282 -7.46 -26.61 0.89
C GLN A 282 -8.89 -26.81 1.38
N ASP A 283 -9.25 -28.05 1.71
CA ASP A 283 -10.64 -28.45 1.95
C ASP A 283 -11.20 -27.84 3.24
N GLU A 284 -10.40 -27.86 4.30
CA GLU A 284 -10.86 -27.55 5.65
C GLU A 284 -10.53 -26.11 6.05
N TYR A 285 -9.34 -25.62 5.70
CA TYR A 285 -8.91 -24.29 6.11
C TYR A 285 -9.39 -23.20 5.14
N ILE A 286 -9.14 -23.35 3.84
CA ILE A 286 -9.54 -22.38 2.82
C ILE A 286 -11.03 -22.52 2.51
N GLU A 287 -11.45 -23.65 1.93
CA GLU A 287 -12.82 -23.90 1.47
C GLU A 287 -13.80 -24.06 2.63
N GLY A 288 -13.38 -24.73 3.71
CA GLY A 288 -14.15 -24.86 4.95
C GLY A 288 -14.33 -23.56 5.75
N GLY A 289 -13.87 -22.41 5.23
CA GLY A 289 -14.21 -21.08 5.75
C GLY A 289 -13.39 -20.60 6.95
N LYS A 290 -12.41 -21.38 7.43
CA LYS A 290 -11.53 -20.96 8.55
C LYS A 290 -10.66 -19.77 8.15
N PHE A 291 -10.15 -19.77 6.91
CA PHE A 291 -9.39 -18.66 6.34
C PHE A 291 -10.24 -17.39 6.21
N LYS A 292 -11.47 -17.51 5.70
CA LYS A 292 -12.43 -16.41 5.66
C LYS A 292 -12.70 -15.85 7.06
N GLY A 293 -12.93 -16.72 8.05
CA GLY A 293 -13.12 -16.32 9.44
C GLY A 293 -11.92 -15.55 10.03
N TYR A 294 -10.69 -15.97 9.68
CA TYR A 294 -9.48 -15.25 10.04
C TYR A 294 -9.46 -13.83 9.44
N LEU A 295 -9.72 -13.70 8.13
CA LEU A 295 -9.70 -12.40 7.45
C LEU A 295 -10.82 -11.48 7.93
N ASP A 296 -12.04 -12.00 8.15
CA ASP A 296 -13.15 -11.23 8.73
C ASP A 296 -12.78 -10.66 10.11
N GLY A 297 -12.04 -11.44 10.92
CA GLY A 297 -11.50 -10.98 12.19
C GLY A 297 -10.48 -9.84 12.05
N LYS A 298 -9.65 -9.85 10.99
CA LYS A 298 -8.70 -8.77 10.69
C LYS A 298 -9.38 -7.51 10.19
N VAL A 299 -10.38 -7.66 9.33
CA VAL A 299 -11.22 -6.56 8.85
C VAL A 299 -11.93 -5.87 10.00
N LYS A 300 -12.57 -6.62 10.89
CA LYS A 300 -13.26 -6.06 12.08
C LYS A 300 -12.35 -5.27 13.01
N LYS A 301 -11.06 -5.60 13.06
CA LYS A 301 -10.05 -4.90 13.86
C LYS A 301 -9.41 -3.71 13.14
N GLY A 302 -9.76 -3.47 11.88
CA GLY A 302 -9.12 -2.47 11.03
C GLY A 302 -7.67 -2.81 10.67
N GLU A 303 -7.27 -4.07 10.80
CA GLU A 303 -5.92 -4.56 10.50
C GLU A 303 -5.75 -4.98 9.03
N LEU A 304 -6.86 -5.14 8.30
CA LEU A 304 -6.89 -5.53 6.90
C LEU A 304 -8.08 -4.84 6.19
N PRO A 305 -7.91 -4.24 5.01
CA PRO A 305 -9.03 -3.71 4.25
C PRO A 305 -9.99 -4.82 3.78
N PRO A 306 -11.32 -4.60 3.79
CA PRO A 306 -12.29 -5.58 3.30
C PRO A 306 -12.02 -6.07 1.87
N SER A 307 -11.54 -5.18 0.99
CA SER A 307 -11.24 -5.50 -0.41
C SER A 307 -10.03 -6.42 -0.58
N VAL A 308 -8.98 -6.19 0.22
CA VAL A 308 -7.80 -7.07 0.27
C VAL A 308 -8.23 -8.46 0.73
N ALA A 309 -9.11 -8.55 1.73
CA ALA A 309 -9.66 -9.82 2.19
C ALA A 309 -10.44 -10.55 1.08
N GLN A 310 -11.31 -9.83 0.35
CA GLN A 310 -12.09 -10.39 -0.76
C GLN A 310 -11.20 -10.90 -1.89
N LEU A 311 -10.19 -10.13 -2.29
CA LEU A 311 -9.25 -10.50 -3.35
C LEU A 311 -8.41 -11.73 -2.97
N ALA A 312 -7.93 -11.78 -1.73
CA ALA A 312 -7.18 -12.93 -1.23
C ALA A 312 -8.04 -14.21 -1.17
N ILE A 313 -9.30 -14.10 -0.74
CA ILE A 313 -10.24 -15.24 -0.75
C ILE A 313 -10.46 -15.72 -2.18
N ALA A 314 -10.85 -14.83 -3.09
CA ALA A 314 -11.16 -15.17 -4.47
C ALA A 314 -10.02 -15.90 -5.18
N THR A 315 -8.77 -15.48 -4.92
CA THR A 315 -7.58 -16.07 -5.54
C THR A 315 -7.27 -17.47 -5.00
N LEU A 316 -7.45 -17.68 -3.69
CA LEU A 316 -7.14 -18.95 -3.02
C LEU A 316 -8.28 -19.98 -3.14
N THR A 317 -9.51 -19.55 -3.40
CA THR A 317 -10.67 -20.43 -3.64
C THR A 317 -10.85 -20.79 -5.11
N ASN A 318 -9.83 -20.60 -5.97
CA ASN A 318 -9.93 -20.76 -7.42
C ASN A 318 -10.78 -21.97 -7.84
N GLU A 319 -11.78 -21.70 -8.69
CA GLU A 319 -12.71 -22.71 -9.20
C GLU A 319 -11.96 -23.81 -9.95
N ALA A 320 -12.41 -25.06 -9.75
CA ALA A 320 -11.90 -26.22 -10.47
C ALA A 320 -11.83 -25.93 -11.97
N LEU A 321 -10.70 -26.28 -12.60
CA LEU A 321 -10.56 -26.15 -14.05
C LEU A 321 -11.76 -26.84 -14.72
N PRO A 322 -12.44 -26.18 -15.67
CA PRO A 322 -13.51 -26.83 -16.42
C PRO A 322 -12.95 -28.11 -17.04
N ALA A 323 -13.74 -29.18 -17.01
CA ALA A 323 -13.34 -30.45 -17.58
C ALA A 323 -12.83 -30.24 -19.02
N PRO A 324 -11.71 -30.86 -19.42
CA PRO A 324 -11.22 -30.73 -20.78
C PRO A 324 -12.33 -31.13 -21.75
N GLN A 325 -12.62 -30.24 -22.70
CA GLN A 325 -13.55 -30.50 -23.80
C GLN A 325 -13.03 -31.61 -24.71
#